data_AF-A0A7V8VXA4-F1
#
_entry.id   AF-A0A7V8VXA4-F1
#
_cell.length_a   1.000
_cell.length_b   1.000
_cell.length_c   1.000
_cell.angle_alpha   90.00
_cell.angle_beta   90.00
_cell.angle_gamma   90.00
#
_symmetry.space_group_name_H-M   'P 1'
#
loop_
_entity.id
_entity.type
_entity.pdbx_description
1 polymer ?
#
loop_
_entity_poly.entity_id
_entity_poly.type
_entity_poly.pdbx_seq_one_letter_code
_entity_poly.pdbx_strand_id
1 'polypeptide(L)'
;MSDADLVHAARSGDVPSFGALLERHRPSLHAIALQMLGYGTLAEDAVHDTFLIALNRLDTLHDPQAVGPWLRAVTRNLCREAHRTSPAILPLDDVSIGKELRSAEPSLEERIDQLALRDWVWTALATLPETLRVTAMLRYFGSHPSYEEIALVLGVPIGTVKSRLNQVKVKLAEALLATAGLDHAGARQLRESTTSYFAAATAEINRGHGFSMLADAFADDPELVMPGGTVLRGRHHLVNDLEGDMNAGLKMHLSRVDVSRNITILEARFENPRDNPTRCPPATTQVHFTRDGKTRQVRLYFAPRPDPEAEQASSSPDITHP
;
A
#
# COMPACT_ATOMS: atom_id res chain seq x y z
N MET A 1 -23.30 20.27 9.91
CA MET A 1 -21.89 20.05 9.52
C MET A 1 -21.81 19.71 8.04
N SER A 2 -21.02 20.49 7.33
CA SER A 2 -20.61 20.23 5.96
C SER A 2 -19.71 18.99 5.88
N ASP A 3 -19.42 18.51 4.67
CA ASP A 3 -18.47 17.42 4.47
C ASP A 3 -17.05 17.84 4.86
N ALA A 4 -16.64 19.07 4.56
CA ALA A 4 -15.35 19.59 4.98
C ALA A 4 -15.20 19.61 6.50
N ASP A 5 -16.24 20.04 7.24
CA ASP A 5 -16.20 20.04 8.72
C ASP A 5 -15.97 18.62 9.27
N LEU A 6 -16.68 17.64 8.71
CA LEU A 6 -16.55 16.23 9.11
C LEU A 6 -15.17 15.68 8.76
N VAL A 7 -14.61 16.04 7.60
CA VAL A 7 -13.26 15.63 7.19
C VAL A 7 -12.20 16.22 8.13
N HIS A 8 -12.30 17.50 8.48
CA HIS A 8 -11.36 18.13 9.41
C HIS A 8 -11.41 17.47 10.78
N ALA A 9 -12.62 17.29 11.34
CA ALA A 9 -12.78 16.62 12.64
C ALA A 9 -12.28 15.17 12.61
N ALA A 10 -12.61 14.42 11.56
CA ALA A 10 -12.16 13.04 11.38
C ALA A 10 -10.63 12.93 11.32
N ARG A 11 -9.96 13.88 10.64
CA ARG A 11 -8.49 13.92 10.57
C ARG A 11 -7.87 14.05 11.94
N SER A 12 -8.40 14.95 12.77
CA SER A 12 -7.99 15.14 14.16
C SER A 12 -8.34 13.97 15.09
N GLY A 13 -8.87 12.86 14.57
CA GLY A 13 -9.18 11.65 15.31
C GLY A 13 -10.61 11.56 15.85
N ASP A 14 -11.53 12.46 15.47
CA ASP A 14 -12.93 12.38 15.88
C ASP A 14 -13.67 11.25 15.15
N VAL A 15 -13.68 10.08 15.79
CA VAL A 15 -14.32 8.86 15.30
C VAL A 15 -15.80 9.07 14.93
N PRO A 16 -16.62 9.78 15.73
CA PRO A 16 -18.02 10.05 15.38
C PRO A 16 -18.17 10.84 14.08
N SER A 17 -17.35 11.86 13.84
CA SER A 17 -17.37 12.64 12.58
C SER A 17 -16.98 11.78 11.38
N PHE A 18 -15.99 10.90 11.53
CA PHE A 18 -15.63 9.96 10.48
C PHE A 18 -16.79 9.00 10.18
N GLY A 19 -17.43 8.44 11.20
CA GLY A 19 -18.61 7.58 11.03
C GLY A 19 -19.76 8.28 10.34
N ALA A 20 -20.07 9.52 10.74
CA ALA A 20 -21.12 10.33 10.13
C ALA A 20 -20.81 10.68 8.66
N LEU A 21 -19.55 10.95 8.32
CA LEU A 21 -19.10 11.17 6.94
C LEU A 21 -19.32 9.93 6.08
N LEU A 22 -18.91 8.76 6.55
CA LEU A 22 -19.07 7.52 5.79
C LEU A 22 -20.54 7.14 5.60
N GLU A 23 -21.34 7.26 6.65
CA GLU A 23 -22.77 6.91 6.59
C GLU A 23 -23.54 7.83 5.64
N ARG A 24 -23.16 9.12 5.57
CA ARG A 24 -23.71 10.08 4.61
C ARG A 24 -23.46 9.65 3.16
N HIS A 25 -22.27 9.12 2.86
CA HIS A 25 -21.90 8.72 1.49
C HIS A 25 -22.29 7.27 1.15
N ARG A 26 -22.53 6.41 2.15
CA ARG A 26 -22.84 4.98 1.98
C ARG A 26 -23.88 4.71 0.88
N PRO A 27 -25.05 5.37 0.82
CA PRO A 27 -26.07 5.04 -0.19
C PRO A 27 -25.57 5.26 -1.63
N SER A 28 -24.82 6.34 -1.87
CA SER A 28 -24.28 6.65 -3.20
C SER A 28 -23.20 5.66 -3.62
N LEU A 29 -22.32 5.27 -2.69
CA LEU A 29 -21.28 4.27 -2.97
C LEU A 29 -21.90 2.90 -3.23
N HIS A 30 -22.93 2.53 -2.46
CA HIS A 30 -23.65 1.29 -2.63
C HIS A 30 -24.38 1.23 -3.98
N ALA A 31 -24.97 2.33 -4.43
CA ALA A 31 -25.60 2.41 -5.75
C ALA A 31 -24.57 2.17 -6.89
N ILE A 32 -23.39 2.78 -6.79
CA ILE A 32 -22.29 2.56 -7.75
C ILE A 32 -21.85 1.09 -7.74
N ALA A 33 -21.66 0.51 -6.57
CA ALA A 33 -21.21 -0.86 -6.43
C ALA A 33 -22.23 -1.86 -6.99
N LEU A 34 -23.53 -1.67 -6.71
CA LEU A 34 -24.60 -2.48 -7.29
C LEU A 34 -24.68 -2.34 -8.82
N GLN A 35 -24.50 -1.13 -9.34
CA GLN A 35 -24.53 -0.91 -10.79
C GLN A 35 -23.40 -1.66 -11.50
N MET A 36 -22.22 -1.73 -10.88
CA MET A 36 -21.06 -2.36 -11.49
C MET A 36 -21.02 -3.87 -11.23
N LEU A 37 -21.32 -4.33 -10.02
CA LEU A 37 -21.11 -5.72 -9.59
C LEU A 37 -22.41 -6.54 -9.50
N GLY A 38 -23.57 -5.89 -9.64
CA GLY A 38 -24.87 -6.52 -9.45
C GLY A 38 -25.21 -6.76 -7.97
N TYR A 39 -26.33 -7.44 -7.74
CA TYR A 39 -26.77 -7.83 -6.40
C TYR A 39 -25.92 -8.98 -5.88
N GLY A 40 -25.35 -8.82 -4.68
CA GLY A 40 -24.54 -9.83 -4.02
C GLY A 40 -23.54 -9.21 -3.05
N THR A 41 -22.75 -10.08 -2.41
CA THR A 41 -21.79 -9.67 -1.37
C THR A 41 -20.64 -8.82 -1.92
N LEU A 42 -20.31 -8.93 -3.21
CA LEU A 42 -19.22 -8.16 -3.83
C LEU A 42 -19.49 -6.64 -3.79
N ALA A 43 -20.74 -6.21 -3.93
CA ALA A 43 -21.09 -4.79 -3.85
C ALA A 43 -20.90 -4.24 -2.43
N GLU A 44 -21.36 -5.00 -1.43
CA GLU A 44 -21.17 -4.65 -0.01
C GLU A 44 -19.68 -4.64 0.38
N ASP A 45 -18.92 -5.62 -0.12
CA ASP A 45 -17.48 -5.74 0.10
C ASP A 45 -16.73 -4.54 -0.48
N ALA A 46 -17.10 -4.07 -1.68
CA ALA A 46 -16.50 -2.90 -2.29
C ALA A 46 -16.74 -1.62 -1.47
N VAL A 47 -17.96 -1.43 -0.94
CA VAL A 47 -18.27 -0.28 -0.06
C VAL A 47 -17.47 -0.36 1.24
N HIS A 48 -17.40 -1.54 1.85
CA HIS A 48 -16.63 -1.75 3.07
C HIS A 48 -15.14 -1.48 2.85
N ASP A 49 -14.57 -2.02 1.79
CA ASP A 49 -13.17 -1.77 1.42
C ASP A 49 -12.92 -0.28 1.14
N THR A 50 -13.87 0.44 0.52
CA THR A 50 -13.78 1.91 0.37
C THR A 50 -13.65 2.59 1.72
N PHE A 51 -14.42 2.17 2.73
CA PHE A 51 -14.36 2.77 4.06
C PHE A 51 -13.04 2.51 4.77
N LEU A 52 -12.48 1.31 4.64
CA LEU A 52 -11.16 0.99 5.19
C LEU A 52 -10.05 1.79 4.48
N ILE A 53 -10.14 1.95 3.16
CA ILE A 53 -9.22 2.82 2.41
C ILE A 53 -9.39 4.28 2.82
N ALA A 54 -10.64 4.74 3.01
CA ALA A 54 -10.94 6.09 3.45
C ALA A 54 -10.30 6.36 4.82
N LEU A 55 -10.49 5.45 5.77
CA LEU A 55 -9.94 5.55 7.11
C LEU A 55 -8.41 5.71 7.12
N ASN A 56 -7.72 5.06 6.18
CA ASN A 56 -6.27 5.17 6.04
C ASN A 56 -5.80 6.39 5.24
N ARG A 57 -6.52 6.79 4.19
CA ARG A 57 -6.04 7.75 3.18
C ARG A 57 -6.75 9.10 3.23
N LEU A 58 -7.64 9.33 4.20
CA LEU A 58 -8.36 10.60 4.31
C LEU A 58 -7.40 11.79 4.53
N ASP A 59 -6.25 11.56 5.16
CA ASP A 59 -5.16 12.53 5.34
C ASP A 59 -4.59 13.02 3.99
N THR A 60 -4.58 12.16 2.96
CA THR A 60 -4.03 12.49 1.62
C THR A 60 -4.93 13.38 0.76
N LEU A 61 -6.20 13.58 1.14
CA LEU A 61 -7.15 14.37 0.35
C LEU A 61 -6.81 15.87 0.42
N HIS A 62 -6.37 16.48 -0.68
CA HIS A 62 -5.98 17.89 -0.62
C HIS A 62 -7.15 18.84 -0.31
N ASP A 63 -8.29 18.64 -0.99
CA ASP A 63 -9.51 19.43 -0.80
C ASP A 63 -10.58 18.63 -0.02
N PRO A 64 -10.87 18.97 1.24
CA PRO A 64 -11.92 18.34 2.04
C PRO A 64 -13.30 18.36 1.40
N GLN A 65 -13.62 19.34 0.54
CA GLN A 65 -14.91 19.40 -0.16
C GLN A 65 -15.03 18.31 -1.24
N ALA A 66 -13.91 17.80 -1.75
CA ALA A 66 -13.87 16.79 -2.79
C ALA A 66 -14.04 15.35 -2.27
N VAL A 67 -14.36 15.16 -0.98
CA VAL A 67 -14.45 13.82 -0.35
C VAL A 67 -15.48 12.92 -1.02
N GLY A 68 -16.65 13.44 -1.40
CA GLY A 68 -17.68 12.65 -2.09
C GLY A 68 -17.21 12.12 -3.46
N PRO A 69 -16.73 12.98 -4.39
CA PRO A 69 -16.07 12.53 -5.62
C PRO A 69 -14.93 11.53 -5.40
N TRP A 70 -14.08 11.76 -4.40
CA TRP A 70 -12.96 10.89 -4.07
C TRP A 70 -13.41 9.48 -3.63
N LEU A 71 -14.35 9.38 -2.68
CA LEU A 71 -14.91 8.10 -2.23
C LEU A 71 -15.56 7.31 -3.38
N ARG A 72 -16.26 8.01 -4.29
CA ARG A 72 -16.85 7.40 -5.49
C ARG A 72 -15.79 6.86 -6.44
N ALA A 73 -14.66 7.56 -6.60
CA ALA A 73 -13.54 7.10 -7.42
C ALA A 73 -12.90 5.84 -6.81
N VAL A 74 -12.63 5.84 -5.50
CA VAL A 74 -12.12 4.65 -4.79
C VAL A 74 -13.04 3.45 -4.98
N THR A 75 -14.35 3.65 -4.80
CA THR A 75 -15.36 2.58 -4.96
C THR A 75 -15.38 2.01 -6.38
N ARG A 76 -15.35 2.86 -7.41
CA ARG A 76 -15.29 2.40 -8.81
C ARG A 76 -14.06 1.55 -9.08
N ASN A 77 -12.89 1.95 -8.55
CA ASN A 77 -11.65 1.20 -8.73
C ASN A 77 -11.73 -0.18 -8.08
N LEU A 78 -12.29 -0.28 -6.88
CA LEU A 78 -12.51 -1.56 -6.21
C LEU A 78 -13.50 -2.44 -6.97
N CYS A 79 -14.54 -1.86 -7.55
CA CYS A 79 -15.49 -2.60 -8.38
C CYS A 79 -14.85 -3.12 -9.67
N ARG A 80 -14.01 -2.33 -10.33
CA ARG A 80 -13.25 -2.77 -11.52
C ARG A 80 -12.34 -3.95 -11.19
N GLU A 81 -11.65 -3.88 -10.05
CA GLU A 81 -10.78 -4.97 -9.62
C GLU A 81 -11.59 -6.25 -9.36
N ALA A 82 -12.69 -6.15 -8.61
CA ALA A 82 -13.55 -7.31 -8.34
C ALA A 82 -14.07 -7.95 -9.63
N HIS A 83 -14.41 -7.14 -10.65
CA HIS A 83 -14.81 -7.61 -11.98
C HIS A 83 -13.70 -8.37 -12.71
N ARG A 84 -12.46 -7.87 -12.69
CA ARG A 84 -11.32 -8.53 -13.37
C ARG A 84 -11.05 -9.94 -12.86
N THR A 85 -11.41 -10.20 -11.60
CA THR A 85 -11.28 -11.53 -10.97
C THR A 85 -12.48 -12.46 -11.23
N SER A 86 -13.48 -12.02 -12.00
CA SER A 86 -14.68 -12.77 -12.39
C SER A 86 -14.71 -12.99 -13.92
N PRO A 87 -15.15 -14.16 -14.45
CA PRO A 87 -15.20 -14.38 -15.89
C PRO A 87 -16.36 -13.58 -16.52
N ALA A 88 -16.04 -12.66 -17.45
CA ALA A 88 -16.91 -11.76 -18.24
C ALA A 88 -17.49 -10.56 -17.44
N ILE A 89 -17.35 -9.28 -17.86
CA ILE A 89 -17.50 -8.62 -19.19
C ILE A 89 -16.53 -7.39 -19.30
N LEU A 90 -16.11 -7.08 -20.53
CA LEU A 90 -15.12 -6.07 -21.00
C LEU A 90 -15.70 -4.62 -21.14
N PRO A 91 -14.89 -3.61 -21.54
CA PRO A 91 -14.14 -2.66 -20.72
C PRO A 91 -14.80 -1.27 -20.56
N LEU A 92 -14.39 -0.50 -19.55
CA LEU A 92 -14.56 0.96 -19.54
C LEU A 92 -13.29 1.64 -19.03
N ASP A 93 -12.69 2.42 -19.94
CA ASP A 93 -11.57 3.36 -19.87
C ASP A 93 -10.74 3.44 -18.58
N ASP A 94 -9.45 3.17 -18.79
CA ASP A 94 -8.35 3.38 -17.88
C ASP A 94 -8.18 4.89 -17.64
N VAL A 95 -8.70 5.37 -16.50
CA VAL A 95 -8.36 6.71 -16.01
C VAL A 95 -7.30 6.50 -14.96
N SER A 96 -6.05 6.66 -15.40
CA SER A 96 -4.88 6.75 -14.55
C SER A 96 -5.05 7.91 -13.56
N ILE A 97 -5.37 7.61 -12.30
CA ILE A 97 -5.32 8.60 -11.22
C ILE A 97 -4.21 8.17 -10.26
N GLY A 98 -2.98 8.44 -10.70
CA GLY A 98 -1.75 8.34 -9.91
C GLY A 98 -0.71 9.42 -10.24
N LYS A 99 -1.01 10.33 -11.17
CA LYS A 99 -0.16 11.47 -11.52
C LYS A 99 -0.98 12.74 -11.40
N GLU A 100 -0.95 13.35 -10.23
CA GLU A 100 -0.90 14.81 -10.03
C GLU A 100 -1.18 15.14 -8.55
N LEU A 101 -0.11 15.18 -7.76
CA LEU A 101 -0.07 15.97 -6.54
C LEU A 101 1.29 16.67 -6.52
N ARG A 102 1.38 17.83 -7.18
CA ARG A 102 2.43 18.80 -6.86
C ARG A 102 2.07 19.42 -5.52
N SER A 103 2.98 19.26 -4.57
CA SER A 103 2.81 19.60 -3.16
C SER A 103 2.70 21.11 -2.91
N ALA A 104 1.64 21.54 -2.23
CA ALA A 104 1.74 22.61 -1.25
C ALA A 104 1.98 21.94 0.12
N GLU A 105 3.02 22.35 0.85
CA GLU A 105 3.34 21.77 2.15
C GLU A 105 2.29 22.20 3.19
N PRO A 106 1.58 21.26 3.84
CA PRO A 106 0.68 21.58 4.94
C PRO A 106 1.47 22.12 6.15
N SER A 107 0.83 22.97 6.96
CA SER A 107 1.44 23.54 8.16
C SER A 107 1.78 22.45 9.20
N LEU A 108 2.68 22.76 10.13
CA LEU A 108 3.15 21.80 11.14
C LEU A 108 2.01 21.32 12.06
N GLU A 109 1.05 22.20 12.38
CA GLU A 109 -0.12 21.89 13.21
C GLU A 109 -1.12 21.02 12.46
N GLU A 110 -1.39 21.29 11.19
CA GLU A 110 -2.24 20.43 10.33
C GLU A 110 -1.63 19.04 10.11
N ARG A 111 -0.29 18.95 10.05
CA ARG A 111 0.44 17.67 10.00
C ARG A 111 0.28 16.86 11.28
N ILE A 112 0.25 17.50 12.44
CA ILE A 112 0.09 16.82 13.73
C ILE A 112 -1.32 16.26 13.88
N ASP A 113 -2.33 17.05 13.50
CA ASP A 113 -3.73 16.62 13.57
C ASP A 113 -4.07 15.50 12.58
N GLN A 114 -3.57 15.56 11.34
CA GLN A 114 -3.81 14.54 10.30
C GLN A 114 -3.30 13.13 10.63
N LEU A 115 -2.36 13.01 11.58
CA LEU A 115 -1.71 11.75 11.92
C LEU A 115 -2.54 10.91 12.91
N ALA A 116 -3.44 11.52 13.68
CA ALA A 116 -4.15 10.84 14.77
C ALA A 116 -5.03 9.67 14.29
N LEU A 117 -5.84 9.89 13.25
CA LEU A 117 -6.69 8.84 12.66
C LEU A 117 -5.85 7.68 12.11
N ARG A 118 -4.77 8.01 11.42
CA ARG A 118 -3.86 7.02 10.82
C ARG A 118 -3.11 6.23 11.90
N ASP A 119 -2.67 6.89 12.96
CA ASP A 119 -1.99 6.25 14.09
C ASP A 119 -2.91 5.29 14.85
N TRP A 120 -4.19 5.65 15.01
CA TRP A 120 -5.21 4.76 15.58
C TRP A 120 -5.38 3.49 14.74
N VAL A 121 -5.46 3.61 13.42
CA VAL A 121 -5.55 2.46 12.50
C VAL A 121 -4.34 1.56 12.61
N TRP A 122 -3.14 2.13 12.62
CA TRP A 122 -1.90 1.35 12.77
C TRP A 122 -1.83 0.65 14.14
N THR A 123 -2.34 1.29 15.19
CA THR A 123 -2.48 0.70 16.52
C THR A 123 -3.45 -0.49 16.49
N ALA A 124 -4.62 -0.34 15.86
CA ALA A 124 -5.59 -1.42 15.71
C ALA A 124 -5.02 -2.58 14.89
N LEU A 125 -4.39 -2.31 13.75
CA LEU A 125 -3.71 -3.31 12.91
C LEU A 125 -2.67 -4.13 13.69
N ALA A 126 -1.94 -3.49 14.59
CA ALA A 126 -0.93 -4.16 15.40
C ALA A 126 -1.55 -5.25 16.32
N THR A 127 -2.85 -5.23 16.60
CA THR A 127 -3.52 -6.26 17.41
C THR A 127 -3.95 -7.49 16.60
N LEU A 128 -4.03 -7.38 15.27
CA LEU A 128 -4.44 -8.50 14.42
C LEU A 128 -3.39 -9.61 14.41
N PRO A 129 -3.80 -10.88 14.22
CA PRO A 129 -2.86 -11.97 13.91
C PRO A 129 -1.96 -11.63 12.72
N GLU A 130 -0.70 -12.06 12.77
CA GLU A 130 0.34 -11.69 11.79
C GLU A 130 -0.08 -11.90 10.34
N THR A 131 -0.70 -13.05 10.03
CA THR A 131 -1.15 -13.38 8.67
C THR A 131 -2.30 -12.49 8.18
N LEU A 132 -3.17 -12.04 9.09
CA LEU A 132 -4.25 -11.11 8.74
C LEU A 132 -3.69 -9.69 8.60
N ARG A 133 -2.79 -9.31 9.50
CA ARG A 133 -2.14 -8.01 9.51
C ARG A 133 -1.38 -7.74 8.21
N VAL A 134 -0.50 -8.66 7.78
CA VAL A 134 0.25 -8.48 6.54
C VAL A 134 -0.66 -8.41 5.31
N THR A 135 -1.73 -9.21 5.28
CA THR A 135 -2.72 -9.16 4.18
C THR A 135 -3.47 -7.82 4.19
N ALA A 136 -3.85 -7.29 5.35
CA ALA A 136 -4.48 -5.99 5.49
C ALA A 136 -3.54 -4.84 5.06
N MET A 137 -2.28 -4.90 5.48
CA MET A 137 -1.26 -3.91 5.13
C MET A 137 -1.07 -3.84 3.61
N LEU A 138 -0.91 -4.99 2.93
CA LEU A 138 -0.78 -5.03 1.47
C LEU A 138 -2.03 -4.49 0.76
N ARG A 139 -3.24 -4.86 1.22
CA ARG A 139 -4.51 -4.48 0.59
C ARG A 139 -4.85 -3.01 0.74
N TYR A 140 -4.72 -2.45 1.94
CA TYR A 140 -5.27 -1.14 2.27
C TYR A 140 -4.22 -0.02 2.35
N PHE A 141 -2.94 -0.39 2.48
CA PHE A 141 -1.83 0.55 2.71
C PHE A 141 -0.80 0.52 1.58
N GLY A 142 -0.57 -0.65 0.99
CA GLY A 142 0.32 -0.83 -0.16
C GLY A 142 -0.20 -0.27 -1.49
N SER A 143 0.64 -0.41 -2.51
CA SER A 143 0.36 -0.09 -3.92
C SER A 143 -0.30 -1.23 -4.70
N HIS A 144 -0.59 -2.39 -4.07
CA HIS A 144 -1.12 -3.57 -4.76
C HIS A 144 -2.64 -3.58 -4.68
N PRO A 145 -3.35 -3.23 -5.77
CA PRO A 145 -4.80 -3.21 -5.74
C PRO A 145 -5.41 -4.61 -5.85
N SER A 146 -4.71 -5.64 -6.35
CA SER A 146 -5.36 -6.92 -6.67
C SER A 146 -5.15 -8.03 -5.65
N TYR A 147 -6.12 -8.94 -5.55
CA TYR A 147 -6.00 -10.12 -4.68
C TYR A 147 -4.95 -11.10 -5.21
N GLU A 148 -4.76 -11.13 -6.52
CA GLU A 148 -3.74 -11.87 -7.26
C GLU A 148 -2.34 -11.42 -6.88
N GLU A 149 -2.07 -10.12 -6.90
CA GLU A 149 -0.76 -9.59 -6.51
C GLU A 149 -0.47 -9.87 -5.03
N ILE A 150 -1.46 -9.68 -4.16
CA ILE A 150 -1.32 -10.02 -2.73
C ILE A 150 -1.03 -11.51 -2.55
N ALA A 151 -1.70 -12.37 -3.32
CA ALA A 151 -1.49 -13.82 -3.31
C ALA A 151 -0.05 -14.18 -3.76
N LEU A 152 0.45 -13.52 -4.80
CA LEU A 152 1.83 -13.69 -5.29
C LEU A 152 2.85 -13.21 -4.25
N VAL A 153 2.68 -12.00 -3.70
CA VAL A 153 3.56 -11.43 -2.66
C VAL A 153 3.62 -12.35 -1.43
N LEU A 154 2.46 -12.85 -0.99
CA LEU A 154 2.36 -13.69 0.21
C LEU A 154 2.61 -15.18 -0.07
N GLY A 155 2.73 -15.60 -1.34
CA GLY A 155 2.87 -17.00 -1.74
C GLY A 155 1.74 -17.88 -1.20
N VAL A 156 0.49 -17.41 -1.23
CA VAL A 156 -0.70 -18.16 -0.80
C VAL A 156 -1.76 -18.18 -1.89
N PRO A 157 -2.70 -19.14 -1.90
CA PRO A 157 -3.81 -19.12 -2.85
C PRO A 157 -4.66 -17.86 -2.75
N ILE A 158 -5.20 -17.39 -3.88
CA ILE A 158 -6.11 -16.23 -3.91
C ILE A 158 -7.33 -16.41 -3.00
N GLY A 159 -7.87 -17.65 -2.89
CA GLY A 159 -8.95 -17.97 -1.96
C GLY A 159 -8.56 -17.75 -0.49
N THR A 160 -7.29 -17.98 -0.14
CA THR A 160 -6.76 -17.67 1.19
C THR A 160 -6.68 -16.17 1.43
N VAL A 161 -6.30 -15.37 0.42
CA VAL A 161 -6.32 -13.90 0.52
C VAL A 161 -7.75 -13.41 0.78
N LYS A 162 -8.72 -13.89 -0.01
CA LYS A 162 -10.16 -13.56 0.17
C LYS A 162 -10.65 -13.90 1.58
N SER A 163 -10.38 -15.13 2.04
CA SER A 163 -10.77 -15.57 3.39
C SER A 163 -10.12 -14.72 4.50
N ARG A 164 -8.83 -14.39 4.36
CA ARG A 164 -8.12 -13.52 5.30
C ARG A 164 -8.70 -12.12 5.31
N LEU A 165 -8.99 -11.51 4.16
CA LEU A 165 -9.57 -10.17 4.09
C LEU A 165 -10.96 -10.12 4.72
N ASN A 166 -11.79 -11.15 4.56
CA ASN A 166 -13.07 -11.23 5.27
C ASN A 166 -12.89 -11.26 6.79
N GLN A 167 -11.89 -12.00 7.29
CA GLN A 167 -11.56 -11.98 8.72
C GLN A 167 -10.96 -10.65 9.17
N VAL A 168 -10.17 -9.98 8.32
CA VAL A 168 -9.61 -8.65 8.59
C VAL A 168 -10.72 -7.64 8.82
N LYS A 169 -11.76 -7.60 7.98
CA LYS A 169 -12.88 -6.65 8.14
C LYS A 169 -13.50 -6.72 9.53
N VAL A 170 -13.81 -7.93 10.00
CA VAL A 170 -14.40 -8.16 11.33
C VAL A 170 -13.41 -7.79 12.43
N LYS A 171 -12.19 -8.34 12.39
CA LYS A 171 -11.20 -8.16 13.45
C LYS A 171 -10.65 -6.75 13.54
N LEU A 172 -10.54 -6.06 12.41
CA LEU A 172 -10.09 -4.67 12.37
C LEU A 172 -11.15 -3.74 12.95
N ALA A 173 -12.45 -3.98 12.66
CA ALA A 173 -13.53 -3.23 13.29
C ALA A 173 -13.55 -3.42 14.82
N GLU A 174 -13.43 -4.67 15.29
CA GLU A 174 -13.30 -4.98 16.72
C GLU A 174 -12.07 -4.30 17.34
N ALA A 175 -10.92 -4.37 16.67
CA ALA A 175 -9.67 -3.79 17.13
C ALA A 175 -9.75 -2.25 17.20
N LEU A 176 -10.33 -1.60 16.20
CA LEU A 176 -10.52 -0.14 16.18
C LEU A 176 -11.35 0.28 17.40
N LEU A 177 -12.49 -0.37 17.66
CA LEU A 177 -13.32 -0.08 18.83
C LEU A 177 -12.56 -0.31 20.15
N ALA A 178 -11.81 -1.40 20.24
CA ALA A 178 -11.03 -1.71 21.44
C ALA A 178 -9.88 -0.74 21.70
N THR A 179 -9.32 -0.12 20.65
CA THR A 179 -8.18 0.80 20.77
C THR A 179 -8.58 2.28 20.76
N ALA A 180 -9.85 2.64 20.53
CA ALA A 180 -10.29 4.03 20.34
C ALA A 180 -9.91 5.01 21.47
N GLY A 181 -9.69 4.51 22.70
CA GLY A 181 -9.29 5.33 23.85
C GLY A 181 -7.80 5.25 24.23
N LEU A 182 -6.96 4.60 23.41
CA LEU A 182 -5.54 4.42 23.70
C LEU A 182 -4.71 5.57 23.14
N ASP A 183 -3.51 5.78 23.69
CA ASP A 183 -2.48 6.58 23.02
C ASP A 183 -1.93 5.82 21.80
N HIS A 184 -1.74 6.54 20.71
CA HIS A 184 -1.29 6.02 19.42
C HIS A 184 0.11 6.50 19.01
N ALA A 185 0.75 7.34 19.83
CA ALA A 185 2.07 7.89 19.55
C ALA A 185 3.15 6.81 19.30
N GLY A 186 3.03 5.64 19.95
CA GLY A 186 3.96 4.54 19.73
C GLY A 186 3.95 3.99 18.29
N ALA A 187 2.76 3.89 17.67
CA ALA A 187 2.65 3.46 16.28
C ALA A 187 3.26 4.50 15.33
N ARG A 188 3.04 5.78 15.62
CA ARG A 188 3.65 6.89 14.88
C ARG A 188 5.17 6.86 14.95
N GLN A 189 5.72 6.83 16.16
CA GLN A 189 7.17 6.86 16.41
C GLN A 189 7.87 5.68 15.73
N LEU A 190 7.27 4.49 15.77
CA LEU A 190 7.80 3.32 15.07
C LEU A 190 7.85 3.54 13.55
N ARG A 191 6.79 4.08 12.95
CA ARG A 191 6.74 4.36 11.50
C ARG A 191 7.73 5.43 11.09
N GLU A 192 7.81 6.53 11.82
CA GLU A 192 8.74 7.63 11.53
C GLU A 192 10.20 7.16 11.62
N SER A 193 10.57 6.49 12.71
CA SER A 193 11.93 5.95 12.89
C SER A 193 12.29 4.91 11.84
N THR A 194 11.38 3.99 11.51
CA THR A 194 11.60 2.95 10.50
C THR A 194 11.74 3.55 9.10
N THR A 195 10.88 4.52 8.75
CA THR A 195 10.95 5.23 7.46
C THR A 195 12.28 5.96 7.33
N SER A 196 12.70 6.68 8.37
CA SER A 196 13.98 7.40 8.40
C SER A 196 15.17 6.44 8.23
N TYR A 197 15.15 5.31 8.95
CA TYR A 197 16.17 4.27 8.85
C TYR A 197 16.31 3.74 7.40
N PHE A 198 15.21 3.31 6.78
CA PHE A 198 15.27 2.77 5.42
C PHE A 198 15.60 3.81 4.36
N ALA A 199 15.18 5.07 4.54
CA ALA A 199 15.57 6.16 3.65
C ALA A 199 17.10 6.41 3.71
N ALA A 200 17.68 6.45 4.92
CA ALA A 200 19.12 6.59 5.10
C ALA A 200 19.89 5.40 4.55
N ALA A 201 19.45 4.17 4.85
CA ALA A 201 20.07 2.95 4.32
C ALA A 201 20.05 2.90 2.79
N THR A 202 18.92 3.26 2.16
CA THR A 202 18.80 3.31 0.70
C THR A 202 19.74 4.37 0.10
N ALA A 203 19.89 5.52 0.76
CA ALA A 203 20.80 6.56 0.31
C ALA A 203 22.27 6.12 0.35
N GLU A 204 22.69 5.39 1.37
CA GLU A 204 24.05 4.82 1.44
C GLU A 204 24.27 3.71 0.41
N ILE A 205 23.30 2.80 0.25
CA ILE A 205 23.35 1.72 -0.75
C ILE A 205 23.50 2.30 -2.17
N ASN A 206 22.74 3.34 -2.50
CA ASN A 206 22.84 4.02 -3.80
C ASN A 206 24.20 4.72 -4.03
N ARG A 207 24.99 4.95 -2.98
CA ARG A 207 26.37 5.46 -3.08
C ARG A 207 27.42 4.33 -3.12
N GLY A 208 26.98 3.07 -3.14
CA GLY A 208 27.88 1.90 -3.06
C GLY A 208 28.40 1.62 -1.65
N HIS A 209 27.71 2.11 -0.61
CA HIS A 209 28.09 1.90 0.79
C HIS A 209 26.96 1.24 1.59
N GLY A 210 27.19 0.95 2.88
CA GLY A 210 26.12 0.53 3.79
C GLY A 210 25.68 -0.94 3.67
N PHE A 211 26.34 -1.75 2.84
CA PHE A 211 26.03 -3.19 2.71
C PHE A 211 26.23 -3.98 4.01
N SER A 212 27.18 -3.58 4.86
CA SER A 212 27.37 -4.17 6.19
C SER A 212 26.21 -3.87 7.13
N MET A 213 25.74 -2.61 7.16
CA MET A 213 24.54 -2.22 7.92
C MET A 213 23.31 -2.98 7.43
N LEU A 214 23.16 -3.15 6.12
CA LEU A 214 22.11 -3.98 5.54
C LEU A 214 22.24 -5.42 6.02
N ALA A 215 23.42 -6.04 5.95
CA ALA A 215 23.64 -7.40 6.43
C ALA A 215 23.31 -7.56 7.93
N ASP A 216 23.68 -6.58 8.75
CA ASP A 216 23.40 -6.55 10.18
C ASP A 216 21.91 -6.40 10.51
N ALA A 217 21.07 -5.94 9.58
CA ALA A 217 19.62 -5.92 9.78
C ALA A 217 19.00 -7.33 9.70
N PHE A 218 19.70 -8.32 9.16
CA PHE A 218 19.22 -9.67 8.93
C PHE A 218 19.81 -10.67 9.92
N ALA A 219 19.10 -11.78 10.13
CA ALA A 219 19.65 -12.94 10.81
C ALA A 219 20.80 -13.56 9.99
N ASP A 220 21.58 -14.46 10.59
CA ASP A 220 22.73 -15.09 9.90
C ASP A 220 22.30 -15.92 8.67
N ASP A 221 21.16 -16.60 8.78
CA ASP A 221 20.56 -17.41 7.71
C ASP A 221 19.11 -16.97 7.42
N PRO A 222 18.90 -15.81 6.76
CA PRO A 222 17.57 -15.35 6.40
C PRO A 222 17.04 -16.12 5.19
N GLU A 223 15.72 -16.25 5.12
CA GLU A 223 15.01 -16.78 3.95
C GLU A 223 14.62 -15.64 3.01
N LEU A 224 15.09 -15.67 1.77
CA LEU A 224 14.63 -14.80 0.70
C LEU A 224 13.69 -15.60 -0.20
N VAL A 225 12.41 -15.28 -0.16
CA VAL A 225 11.41 -15.90 -1.03
C VAL A 225 11.28 -15.03 -2.27
N MET A 226 11.81 -15.53 -3.39
CA MET A 226 11.74 -14.88 -4.69
C MET A 226 10.34 -15.01 -5.32
N PRO A 227 9.99 -14.16 -6.29
CA PRO A 227 8.79 -14.37 -7.10
C PRO A 227 8.78 -15.78 -7.70
N GLY A 228 7.62 -16.44 -7.67
CA GLY A 228 7.49 -17.84 -8.10
C GLY A 228 7.78 -18.88 -7.01
N GLY A 229 8.20 -18.46 -5.81
CA GLY A 229 8.30 -19.31 -4.62
C GLY A 229 9.67 -19.94 -4.38
N THR A 230 10.67 -19.67 -5.22
CA THR A 230 12.06 -20.09 -4.96
C THR A 230 12.57 -19.46 -3.66
N VAL A 231 13.17 -20.27 -2.79
CA VAL A 231 13.72 -19.81 -1.51
C VAL A 231 15.24 -19.85 -1.57
N LEU A 232 15.87 -18.69 -1.39
CA LEU A 232 17.32 -18.55 -1.19
C LEU A 232 17.61 -18.39 0.30
N ARG A 233 18.72 -18.93 0.79
CA ARG A 233 19.10 -18.90 2.21
C ARG A 233 20.48 -18.28 2.40
N GLY A 234 20.61 -17.44 3.42
CA GLY A 234 21.88 -16.84 3.80
C GLY A 234 22.05 -15.40 3.30
N ARG A 235 22.70 -14.59 4.13
CA ARG A 235 22.92 -13.15 3.85
C ARG A 235 23.74 -12.86 2.59
N HIS A 236 24.52 -13.82 2.11
CA HIS A 236 25.39 -13.64 0.94
C HIS A 236 24.60 -13.32 -0.34
N HIS A 237 23.40 -13.90 -0.50
CA HIS A 237 22.51 -13.55 -1.62
C HIS A 237 21.97 -12.12 -1.53
N LEU A 238 21.77 -11.58 -0.32
CA LEU A 238 21.34 -10.18 -0.17
C LEU A 238 22.45 -9.22 -0.52
N VAL A 239 23.64 -9.47 0.02
CA VAL A 239 24.76 -8.53 -0.07
C VAL A 239 25.40 -8.56 -1.45
N ASN A 240 25.76 -9.75 -1.94
CA ASN A 240 26.55 -9.86 -3.17
C ASN A 240 25.74 -9.46 -4.40
N ASP A 241 24.47 -9.86 -4.48
CA ASP A 241 23.64 -9.55 -5.64
C ASP A 241 23.33 -8.04 -5.67
N LEU A 242 22.99 -7.46 -4.51
CA LEU A 242 22.72 -6.03 -4.40
C LEU A 242 23.98 -5.20 -4.66
N GLU A 243 25.12 -5.57 -4.08
CA GLU A 243 26.40 -4.89 -4.31
C GLU A 243 26.79 -4.95 -5.79
N GLY A 244 26.66 -6.12 -6.43
CA GLY A 244 26.92 -6.29 -7.86
C GLY A 244 25.99 -5.45 -8.74
N ASP A 245 24.72 -5.28 -8.34
CA ASP A 245 23.74 -4.44 -9.03
C ASP A 245 24.03 -2.95 -8.88
N MET A 246 24.33 -2.50 -7.66
CA MET A 246 24.67 -1.09 -7.39
C MET A 246 25.99 -0.69 -8.05
N ASN A 247 26.99 -1.57 -8.03
CA ASN A 247 28.27 -1.34 -8.72
C ASN A 247 28.13 -1.22 -10.24
N ALA A 248 27.07 -1.80 -10.80
CA ALA A 248 26.74 -1.64 -12.21
C ALA A 248 25.84 -0.41 -12.51
N GLY A 249 25.61 0.45 -11.52
CA GLY A 249 24.88 1.70 -11.69
C GLY A 249 23.37 1.62 -11.51
N LEU A 250 22.85 0.50 -10.97
CA LEU A 250 21.47 0.45 -10.50
C LEU A 250 21.27 1.46 -9.37
N LYS A 251 20.13 2.14 -9.34
CA LYS A 251 19.69 2.88 -8.15
C LYS A 251 18.32 2.42 -7.69
N MET A 252 18.09 2.46 -6.39
CA MET A 252 16.81 2.16 -5.77
C MET A 252 16.19 3.43 -5.19
N HIS A 253 14.94 3.71 -5.56
CA HIS A 253 14.18 4.85 -5.09
C HIS A 253 13.03 4.36 -4.24
N LEU A 254 13.15 4.57 -2.92
CA LEU A 254 12.14 4.19 -1.95
C LEU A 254 10.86 5.01 -2.14
N SER A 255 9.73 4.35 -2.37
CA SER A 255 8.43 5.01 -2.54
C SER A 255 7.52 4.87 -1.32
N ARG A 256 7.62 3.77 -0.57
CA ARG A 256 6.82 3.56 0.64
C ARG A 256 7.51 2.64 1.64
N VAL A 257 7.30 2.94 2.92
CA VAL A 257 7.65 2.07 4.05
C VAL A 257 6.47 2.03 5.00
N ASP A 258 5.92 0.84 5.21
CA ASP A 258 4.86 0.58 6.16
C ASP A 258 5.35 -0.43 7.18
N VAL A 259 5.14 -0.17 8.47
CA VAL A 259 5.61 -1.05 9.55
C VAL A 259 4.50 -1.28 10.57
N SER A 260 4.34 -2.53 10.98
CA SER A 260 3.50 -2.88 12.12
C SER A 260 4.06 -4.07 12.89
N ARG A 261 4.50 -3.78 14.11
CA ARG A 261 5.26 -4.69 14.97
C ARG A 261 6.47 -5.28 14.24
N ASN A 262 6.35 -6.53 13.81
CA ASN A 262 7.42 -7.36 13.29
C ASN A 262 7.33 -7.56 11.76
N ILE A 263 6.43 -6.81 11.11
CA ILE A 263 6.28 -6.79 9.65
C ILE A 263 6.67 -5.41 9.16
N THR A 264 7.56 -5.36 8.18
CA THR A 264 7.85 -4.15 7.41
C THR A 264 7.58 -4.42 5.93
N ILE A 265 6.79 -3.57 5.28
CA ILE A 265 6.56 -3.59 3.84
C ILE A 265 7.32 -2.42 3.24
N LEU A 266 8.18 -2.73 2.27
CA LEU A 266 8.98 -1.79 1.51
C LEU A 266 8.54 -1.82 0.06
N GLU A 267 8.26 -0.66 -0.51
CA GLU A 267 8.02 -0.50 -1.94
C GLU A 267 9.05 0.45 -2.50
N ALA A 268 9.68 0.05 -3.60
CA ALA A 268 10.71 0.84 -4.26
C ALA A 268 10.65 0.67 -5.77
N ARG A 269 11.15 1.67 -6.48
CA ARG A 269 11.39 1.63 -7.93
C ARG A 269 12.87 1.52 -8.20
N PHE A 270 13.21 0.82 -9.28
CA PHE A 270 14.58 0.71 -9.74
C PHE A 270 14.83 1.66 -10.91
N GLU A 271 15.94 2.37 -10.86
CA GLU A 271 16.50 3.10 -12.00
C GLU A 271 17.65 2.26 -12.56
N ASN A 272 17.38 1.57 -13.67
CA ASN A 272 18.36 0.73 -14.35
C ASN A 272 19.43 1.59 -15.03
N PRO A 273 20.68 1.09 -15.11
CA PRO A 273 21.76 1.77 -15.81
C PRO A 273 21.47 1.85 -17.31
N ARG A 274 21.93 2.93 -17.97
CA ARG A 274 21.55 3.25 -19.36
C ARG A 274 22.02 2.21 -20.38
N ASP A 275 23.13 1.56 -20.12
CA ASP A 275 23.72 0.50 -20.92
C ASP A 275 23.03 -0.86 -20.73
N ASN A 276 22.28 -1.04 -19.65
CA ASN A 276 21.47 -2.22 -19.40
C ASN A 276 20.09 -1.84 -18.79
N PRO A 277 19.18 -1.27 -19.59
CA PRO A 277 17.90 -0.75 -19.10
C PRO A 277 16.94 -1.84 -18.60
N THR A 278 17.28 -3.11 -18.84
CA THR A 278 16.47 -4.28 -18.51
C THR A 278 17.10 -5.14 -17.41
N ARG A 279 18.08 -4.62 -16.66
CA ARG A 279 18.74 -5.36 -15.59
C ARG A 279 17.79 -5.80 -14.48
N CYS A 280 17.09 -4.85 -13.86
CA CYS A 280 16.07 -5.13 -12.85
C CYS A 280 14.65 -4.87 -13.37
N PRO A 281 13.63 -5.47 -12.74
CA PRO A 281 12.23 -5.07 -12.93
C PRO A 281 12.00 -3.59 -12.59
N PRO A 282 10.88 -2.97 -13.00
CA PRO A 282 10.66 -1.53 -12.79
C PRO A 282 10.43 -1.16 -11.31
N ALA A 283 9.84 -2.07 -10.54
CA ALA A 283 9.54 -1.87 -9.13
C ALA A 283 9.57 -3.18 -8.35
N THR A 284 9.75 -3.06 -7.03
CA THR A 284 9.70 -4.17 -6.09
C THR A 284 8.81 -3.85 -4.91
N THR A 285 8.22 -4.90 -4.36
CA THR A 285 7.62 -4.89 -3.04
C THR A 285 8.22 -6.00 -2.20
N GLN A 286 8.65 -5.65 -1.01
CA GLN A 286 9.34 -6.54 -0.11
C GLN A 286 8.58 -6.59 1.22
N VAL A 287 8.28 -7.80 1.69
CA VAL A 287 7.66 -8.02 2.99
C VAL A 287 8.68 -8.69 3.91
N HIS A 288 9.17 -7.92 4.88
CA HIS A 288 10.16 -8.33 5.85
C HIS A 288 9.47 -8.83 7.12
N PHE A 289 9.83 -10.02 7.57
CA PHE A 289 9.39 -10.61 8.83
C PHE A 289 10.56 -10.64 9.81
N THR A 290 10.45 -9.83 10.86
CA THR A 290 11.50 -9.64 11.86
C THR A 290 11.20 -10.45 13.12
N ARG A 291 12.23 -11.03 13.74
CA ARG A 291 12.18 -11.64 15.07
C ARG A 291 13.45 -11.26 15.82
N ASP A 292 13.32 -10.90 17.08
CA ASP A 292 14.46 -10.50 17.93
C ASP A 292 15.32 -9.38 17.33
N GLY A 293 14.65 -8.42 16.67
CA GLY A 293 15.32 -7.28 16.01
C GLY A 293 16.03 -7.62 14.69
N LYS A 294 15.97 -8.86 14.22
CA LYS A 294 16.63 -9.31 12.97
C LYS A 294 15.60 -9.81 11.96
N THR A 295 15.74 -9.40 10.70
CA THR A 295 14.92 -9.92 9.60
C THR A 295 15.29 -11.38 9.32
N ARG A 296 14.31 -12.28 9.48
CA ARG A 296 14.49 -13.72 9.25
C ARG A 296 13.93 -14.20 7.92
N GLN A 297 12.92 -13.52 7.40
CA GLN A 297 12.36 -13.82 6.09
C GLN A 297 12.04 -12.53 5.35
N VAL A 298 12.34 -12.48 4.07
CA VAL A 298 11.87 -11.44 3.15
C VAL A 298 11.19 -12.11 1.97
N ARG A 299 9.97 -11.69 1.68
CA ARG A 299 9.26 -12.08 0.46
C ARG A 299 9.37 -10.95 -0.54
N LEU A 300 9.89 -11.25 -1.72
CA LEU A 300 10.06 -10.30 -2.80
C LEU A 300 8.98 -10.51 -3.86
N TYR A 301 8.41 -9.41 -4.29
CA TYR A 301 7.58 -9.30 -5.48
C TYR A 301 8.22 -8.26 -6.40
N PHE A 302 8.15 -8.53 -7.71
CA PHE A 302 8.59 -7.60 -8.74
C PHE A 302 7.41 -7.27 -9.62
N ALA A 303 7.17 -5.97 -9.82
CA ALA A 303 6.12 -5.54 -10.72
C ALA A 303 6.43 -6.02 -12.16
N PRO A 304 5.42 -6.53 -12.90
CA PRO A 304 5.61 -6.88 -14.29
C PRO A 304 6.04 -5.64 -15.07
N ARG A 305 6.81 -5.84 -16.15
CA ARG A 305 7.11 -4.75 -17.07
C ARG A 305 5.84 -4.36 -17.82
N PRO A 306 5.56 -3.06 -17.99
CA PRO A 306 4.52 -2.63 -18.91
C PRO A 306 4.83 -3.17 -20.30
N ASP A 307 3.79 -3.61 -21.00
CA ASP A 307 3.90 -4.09 -22.36
C ASP A 307 4.35 -2.93 -23.27
N PRO A 308 5.46 -3.04 -24.02
CA PRO A 308 5.94 -1.96 -24.89
C PRO A 308 4.89 -1.48 -25.91
N GLU A 309 3.91 -2.31 -26.29
CA GLU A 309 2.82 -1.91 -27.19
C GLU A 309 1.79 -0.99 -26.52
N ALA A 310 1.58 -1.11 -25.20
CA ALA A 310 0.63 -0.29 -24.45
C ALA A 310 1.12 1.16 -24.23
N GLU A 311 2.45 1.37 -24.13
CA GLU A 311 3.05 2.71 -24.00
C GLU A 311 3.02 3.52 -25.31
N GLN A 312 3.04 2.86 -26.47
CA GLN A 312 2.90 3.53 -27.78
C GLN A 312 1.48 4.06 -28.01
N ALA A 313 0.46 3.36 -27.48
CA ALA A 313 -0.93 3.79 -27.56
C ALA A 313 -1.23 5.03 -26.70
N SER A 314 -0.52 5.23 -25.57
CA SER A 314 -0.70 6.41 -24.70
C SER A 314 0.14 7.62 -25.10
N SER A 315 1.00 7.49 -26.12
CA SER A 315 1.96 8.53 -26.53
C SER A 315 1.74 9.08 -27.94
N SER A 316 0.61 8.74 -28.58
CA SER A 316 0.18 9.45 -29.79
C SER A 316 -0.46 10.79 -29.41
N PRO A 317 0.17 11.94 -29.72
CA PRO A 317 -0.49 13.22 -29.62
C PRO A 317 -1.47 13.32 -30.78
N ASP A 318 -2.74 13.50 -30.46
CA ASP A 318 -3.78 13.83 -31.41
C ASP A 318 -3.44 15.20 -32.04
N ILE A 319 -2.77 15.15 -33.19
CA ILE A 319 -2.52 16.31 -34.06
C ILE A 319 -3.09 15.95 -35.41
N THR A 320 -4.36 16.29 -35.66
CA THR A 320 -4.72 17.11 -36.83
C THR A 320 -6.20 17.54 -36.76
N HIS A 321 -6.43 18.82 -36.51
CA HIS A 321 -7.50 19.61 -37.14
C HIS A 321 -6.81 20.66 -38.03
N PRO A 322 -7.39 20.99 -39.19
CA PRO A 322 -8.58 21.85 -39.25
C PRO A 322 -9.81 21.15 -39.81
#